data_AF-A0AAE4CNK7-F1
#
_entry.id   AF-A0AAE4CNK7-F1
#
_cell.length_a   1.000
_cell.length_b   1.000
_cell.length_c   1.000
_cell.angle_alpha   90.00
_cell.angle_beta   90.00
_cell.angle_gamma   90.00
#
_symmetry.space_group_name_H-M   'P 1'
#
loop_
_entity.id
_entity.type
_entity.pdbx_description
1 polymer ?
#
loop_
_entity_poly.entity_id
_entity_poly.type
_entity_poly.pdbx_seq_one_letter_code
_entity_poly.pdbx_strand_id
1 'polypeptide(L)'
;MLLPLVACQLFLLNRSPPPEDLSTELFDRVRREALLHGAQSNCVYAPQRAVAALGFCDPPRHLTGRHAARSTGGAPTWQQWVDRWHATSTLTSRTPRNVRARLLKVGRWLTVEHPEAADPAAWTRQTCAAWVAAVDQMNVGDYVQRTVGVHDRAGEPLKASSKEGLPSAVRGFFTDCQEWE
;
A
#
# COMPACT_ATOMS: atom_id res chain seq x y z
N MET A 1 17.38 9.60 -14.34
CA MET A 1 18.32 8.46 -14.32
C MET A 1 18.75 8.20 -12.86
N LEU A 2 17.90 7.58 -12.04
CA LEU A 2 18.13 7.48 -10.59
C LEU A 2 19.03 6.30 -10.19
N LEU A 3 18.94 5.19 -10.93
CA LEU A 3 19.66 3.96 -10.63
C LEU A 3 21.19 4.10 -10.73
N PRO A 4 21.77 4.73 -11.78
CA PRO A 4 23.22 4.89 -11.87
C PRO A 4 23.78 5.78 -10.76
N LEU A 5 23.05 6.84 -10.38
CA LEU A 5 23.42 7.71 -9.26
C LEU A 5 23.52 6.92 -7.95
N VAL A 6 22.50 6.11 -7.66
CA VAL A 6 22.46 5.30 -6.43
C VAL A 6 23.54 4.23 -6.44
N ALA A 7 23.83 3.60 -7.58
CA ALA A 7 24.96 2.67 -7.71
C ALA A 7 26.30 3.37 -7.40
N CYS A 8 26.55 4.55 -7.98
CA CYS A 8 27.76 5.33 -7.68
C CYS A 8 27.85 5.71 -6.20
N GLN A 9 26.75 6.14 -5.58
CA GLN A 9 26.71 6.46 -4.16
C GLN A 9 27.03 5.23 -3.29
N LEU A 10 26.53 4.05 -3.66
CA LEU A 10 26.84 2.80 -2.96
C LEU A 10 28.33 2.45 -3.05
N PHE A 11 28.96 2.57 -4.23
CA PHE A 11 30.41 2.36 -4.38
C PHE A 11 31.22 3.35 -3.56
N LEU A 12 30.82 4.63 -3.54
CA LEU A 12 31.48 5.66 -2.73
C LEU A 12 31.35 5.39 -1.23
N LEU A 13 30.17 4.97 -0.77
CA LEU A 13 29.91 4.60 0.63
C LEU A 13 30.66 3.33 1.05
N ASN A 14 30.84 2.40 0.12
CA ASN A 14 31.66 1.20 0.34
C ASN A 14 33.16 1.47 0.25
N ARG A 15 33.54 2.59 -0.40
CA ARG A 15 34.92 2.92 -0.79
C ARG A 15 35.56 1.84 -1.67
N SER A 16 34.75 1.12 -2.44
CA SER A 16 35.22 0.09 -3.34
C SER A 16 34.40 0.07 -4.63
N PRO A 17 35.03 0.13 -5.82
CA PRO A 17 34.33 0.07 -7.10
C PRO A 17 33.81 -1.32 -7.53
N PRO A 18 34.41 -2.48 -7.15
CA PRO A 18 33.86 -3.77 -7.51
C PRO A 18 32.48 -4.03 -6.89
N PRO A 19 31.53 -4.60 -7.66
CA PRO A 19 30.21 -4.97 -7.15
C PRO A 19 30.24 -6.16 -6.18
N GLU A 20 31.28 -6.99 -6.23
CA GLU A 20 31.50 -8.11 -5.30
C GLU A 20 31.73 -7.67 -3.84
N ASP A 21 32.23 -6.44 -3.64
CA ASP A 21 32.46 -5.88 -2.32
C ASP A 21 31.18 -5.27 -1.70
N LEU A 22 30.07 -5.20 -2.45
CA LEU A 22 28.80 -4.67 -1.96
C LEU A 22 28.08 -5.72 -1.11
N SER A 23 28.49 -5.83 0.16
CA SER A 23 27.94 -6.83 1.08
C SER A 23 26.53 -6.51 1.57
N THR A 24 25.85 -7.51 2.14
CA THR A 24 24.54 -7.35 2.78
C THR A 24 24.56 -6.27 3.86
N GLU A 25 25.65 -6.21 4.64
CA GLU A 25 25.86 -5.27 5.73
C GLU A 25 25.89 -3.82 5.24
N LEU A 26 26.49 -3.56 4.06
CA LEU A 26 26.48 -2.23 3.46
C LEU A 26 25.04 -1.79 3.16
N PHE A 27 24.25 -2.65 2.52
CA PHE A 27 22.86 -2.33 2.18
C PHE A 27 22.01 -2.12 3.44
N ASP A 28 22.25 -2.90 4.49
CA ASP A 28 21.57 -2.75 5.77
C ASP A 28 22.00 -1.48 6.51
N ARG A 29 23.29 -1.10 6.45
CA ARG A 29 23.81 0.16 6.99
C ARG A 29 23.18 1.37 6.30
N VAL A 30 23.16 1.38 4.97
CA VAL A 30 22.56 2.47 4.16
C VAL A 30 21.10 2.72 4.55
N ARG A 31 20.33 1.65 4.82
CA ARG A 31 18.95 1.76 5.29
C ARG A 31 18.85 2.23 6.74
N ARG A 32 19.64 1.62 7.63
CA ARG A 32 19.60 1.90 9.08
C ARG A 32 19.99 3.32 9.41
N GLU A 33 21.04 3.82 8.77
CA GLU A 33 21.58 5.16 8.98
C GLU A 33 20.94 6.21 8.06
N ALA A 34 19.94 5.81 7.25
CA ALA A 34 19.24 6.67 6.31
C ALA A 34 20.17 7.46 5.39
N LEU A 35 21.27 6.85 4.92
CA LEU A 35 22.32 7.52 4.13
C LEU A 35 21.84 7.99 2.75
N LEU A 36 20.67 7.52 2.31
CA LEU A 36 20.00 7.93 1.08
C LEU A 36 18.54 8.29 1.38
N HIS A 37 18.05 9.38 0.77
CA HIS A 37 16.75 9.95 1.09
C HIS A 37 15.72 9.85 -0.05
N GLY A 38 14.44 9.86 0.32
CA GLY A 38 13.33 9.91 -0.63
C GLY A 38 13.38 8.81 -1.68
N ALA A 39 13.34 9.19 -2.96
CA ALA A 39 13.36 8.24 -4.08
C ALA A 39 14.64 7.40 -4.13
N GLN A 40 15.78 7.90 -3.65
CA GLN A 40 17.06 7.17 -3.65
C GLN A 40 17.01 5.97 -2.70
N SER A 41 16.39 6.13 -1.52
CA SER A 41 16.22 5.04 -0.54
C SER A 41 15.45 3.85 -1.13
N ASN A 42 14.37 4.12 -1.87
CA ASN A 42 13.61 3.08 -2.58
C ASN A 42 14.39 2.46 -3.74
N CYS A 43 15.34 3.19 -4.31
CA CYS A 43 16.13 2.71 -5.44
C CYS A 43 17.23 1.71 -5.00
N VAL A 44 17.67 1.73 -3.74
CA VAL A 44 18.68 0.81 -3.16
C VAL A 44 18.31 -0.67 -3.33
N TYR A 45 17.03 -1.00 -3.37
CA TYR A 45 16.56 -2.37 -3.59
C TYR A 45 16.95 -2.92 -4.95
N ALA A 46 17.05 -2.09 -6.00
CA ALA A 46 17.39 -2.56 -7.34
C ALA A 46 18.87 -3.00 -7.45
N PRO A 47 19.86 -2.21 -7.02
CA PRO A 47 21.25 -2.65 -6.94
C PRO A 47 21.44 -3.89 -6.07
N GLN A 48 20.84 -3.96 -4.87
CA GLN A 48 21.00 -5.15 -4.03
C GLN A 48 20.46 -6.41 -4.70
N ARG A 49 19.30 -6.34 -5.38
CA ARG A 49 18.80 -7.51 -6.14
C ARG A 49 19.76 -7.93 -7.25
N ALA A 50 20.37 -6.97 -7.94
CA ALA A 50 21.33 -7.27 -9.00
C ALA A 50 22.59 -7.95 -8.43
N VAL A 51 23.16 -7.39 -7.36
CA VAL A 51 24.34 -7.95 -6.67
C VAL A 51 24.04 -9.33 -6.07
N ALA A 52 22.85 -9.51 -5.49
CA ALA A 52 22.40 -10.80 -4.96
C ALA A 52 22.18 -11.84 -6.06
N ALA A 53 21.65 -11.44 -7.23
CA ALA A 53 21.52 -12.33 -8.38
C ALA A 53 22.88 -12.76 -8.96
N LEU A 54 23.92 -11.97 -8.73
CA LEU A 54 25.32 -12.31 -9.05
C LEU A 54 25.99 -13.16 -7.94
N GLY A 55 25.33 -13.38 -6.81
CA GLY A 55 25.80 -14.25 -5.72
C GLY A 55 26.70 -13.57 -4.69
N PHE A 56 26.84 -12.24 -4.71
CA PHE A 56 27.78 -11.52 -3.84
C PHE A 56 27.16 -11.05 -2.51
N CYS A 57 25.84 -11.01 -2.40
CA CYS A 57 25.15 -10.65 -1.16
C CYS A 57 23.80 -11.35 -1.04
N ASP A 58 23.16 -11.21 0.11
CA ASP A 58 21.78 -11.65 0.29
C ASP A 58 20.81 -10.75 -0.48
N PRO A 59 19.70 -11.30 -1.01
CA PRO A 59 18.64 -10.47 -1.59
C PRO A 59 18.06 -9.53 -0.52
N PRO A 60 17.54 -8.36 -0.93
CA PRO A 60 16.96 -7.44 0.04
C PRO A 60 15.87 -8.13 0.85
N ARG A 61 15.99 -8.06 2.17
CA ARG A 61 14.93 -8.50 3.09
C ARG A 61 13.70 -7.68 2.77
N HIS A 62 12.69 -8.30 2.19
CA HIS A 62 11.43 -7.62 1.99
C HIS A 62 10.87 -7.25 3.38
N LEU A 63 10.79 -5.96 3.71
CA LEU A 63 10.04 -5.48 4.88
C LEU A 63 8.56 -5.90 4.84
N THR A 64 8.10 -6.36 3.68
CA THR A 64 6.86 -7.08 3.51
C THR A 64 7.20 -8.49 3.06
N GLY A 65 7.21 -9.44 3.98
CA GLY A 65 7.48 -10.84 3.67
C GLY A 65 6.75 -11.29 2.40
N ARG A 66 7.31 -12.30 1.73
CA ARG A 66 6.74 -13.01 0.58
C ARG A 66 5.30 -13.53 0.83
N HIS A 67 4.81 -13.41 2.06
CA HIS A 67 3.44 -13.55 2.53
C HIS A 67 2.98 -12.30 3.31
N ALA A 68 3.06 -11.13 2.69
CA ALA A 68 2.39 -9.95 3.22
C ALA A 68 0.91 -10.34 3.34
N ALA A 69 0.45 -10.64 4.56
CA ALA A 69 -0.90 -11.13 4.82
C ALA A 69 -1.88 -10.33 3.96
N ARG A 70 -2.74 -11.04 3.20
CA ARG A 70 -3.75 -10.39 2.37
C ARG A 70 -4.42 -9.33 3.24
N SER A 71 -4.40 -8.08 2.79
CA SER A 71 -5.03 -7.01 3.57
C SER A 71 -6.47 -7.45 3.87
N THR A 72 -6.87 -7.37 5.14
CA THR A 72 -8.19 -7.79 5.63
C THR A 72 -9.01 -6.58 6.01
N GLY A 73 -10.31 -6.63 5.74
CA GLY A 73 -11.19 -5.46 5.72
C GLY A 73 -11.93 -5.20 7.02
N GLY A 74 -11.53 -5.78 8.15
CA GLY A 74 -12.27 -5.65 9.42
C GLY A 74 -13.55 -6.51 9.43
N ALA A 75 -14.59 -6.08 8.71
CA ALA A 75 -15.89 -6.75 8.67
C ALA A 75 -15.86 -7.97 7.72
N PRO A 76 -16.12 -9.21 8.21
CA PRO A 76 -16.01 -10.42 7.40
C PRO A 76 -16.95 -10.42 6.18
N THR A 77 -18.21 -10.01 6.36
CA THR A 77 -19.21 -9.94 5.28
C THR A 77 -18.75 -8.99 4.18
N TRP A 78 -18.34 -7.77 4.55
CA TRP A 78 -17.80 -6.80 3.61
C TRP A 78 -16.58 -7.34 2.85
N GLN A 79 -15.66 -7.99 3.56
CA GLN A 79 -14.48 -8.56 2.94
C GLN A 79 -14.83 -9.63 1.90
N GLN A 80 -15.83 -10.48 2.15
CA GLN A 80 -16.29 -11.49 1.18
C GLN A 80 -16.81 -10.84 -0.10
N TRP A 81 -17.60 -9.78 0.02
CA TRP A 81 -18.07 -9.02 -1.14
C TRP A 81 -16.93 -8.39 -1.93
N VAL A 82 -15.97 -7.77 -1.24
CA VAL A 82 -14.78 -7.17 -1.86
C VAL A 82 -13.89 -8.22 -2.54
N ASP A 83 -13.76 -9.40 -1.95
CA ASP A 83 -12.98 -10.50 -2.54
C ASP A 83 -13.70 -11.11 -3.75
N ARG A 84 -15.03 -11.28 -3.71
CA ARG A 84 -15.86 -11.63 -4.88
C ARG A 84 -15.67 -10.61 -5.99
N TRP A 85 -15.79 -9.32 -5.67
CA TRP A 85 -15.60 -8.22 -6.62
C TRP A 85 -14.25 -8.24 -7.30
N HIS A 86 -13.19 -8.41 -6.52
CA HIS A 86 -11.85 -8.45 -7.07
C HIS A 86 -11.60 -9.68 -7.96
N ALA A 87 -12.32 -10.79 -7.71
CA ALA A 87 -12.23 -11.99 -8.53
C ALA A 87 -13.03 -11.88 -9.85
N THR A 88 -14.14 -11.14 -9.87
CA THR A 88 -15.04 -11.03 -11.01
C THR A 88 -14.83 -9.77 -11.86
N SER A 89 -14.18 -8.74 -11.31
CA SER A 89 -13.93 -7.47 -12.02
C SER A 89 -13.00 -7.65 -13.22
N THR A 90 -13.45 -7.19 -14.40
CA THR A 90 -12.71 -7.23 -15.67
C THR A 90 -11.74 -6.05 -15.88
N LEU A 91 -11.59 -5.16 -14.89
CA LEU A 91 -10.68 -4.01 -14.94
C LEU A 91 -9.21 -4.42 -15.13
N THR A 92 -8.43 -3.59 -15.84
CA THR A 92 -6.99 -3.81 -16.09
C THR A 92 -6.20 -4.04 -14.79
N SER A 93 -5.38 -5.10 -14.74
CA SER A 93 -4.76 -5.71 -13.54
C SER A 93 -4.15 -4.81 -12.45
N ARG A 94 -3.76 -3.55 -12.74
CA ARG A 94 -3.25 -2.58 -11.73
C ARG A 94 -4.36 -1.80 -11.01
N THR A 95 -5.52 -1.59 -11.64
CA THR A 95 -6.64 -0.82 -11.08
C THR A 95 -7.39 -1.57 -9.97
N PRO A 96 -7.71 -2.89 -10.10
CA PRO A 96 -8.40 -3.66 -9.07
C PRO A 96 -7.70 -3.68 -7.72
N ARG A 97 -6.35 -3.73 -7.70
CA ARG A 97 -5.59 -3.80 -6.45
C ARG A 97 -5.74 -2.54 -5.59
N ASN A 98 -5.71 -1.38 -6.24
CA ASN A 98 -5.86 -0.09 -5.56
C ASN A 98 -7.30 0.11 -5.08
N VAL A 99 -8.29 -0.26 -5.90
CA VAL A 99 -9.70 -0.21 -5.52
C VAL A 99 -9.98 -1.16 -4.36
N ARG A 100 -9.51 -2.41 -4.44
CA ARG A 100 -9.61 -3.39 -3.33
C ARG A 100 -9.01 -2.85 -2.03
N ALA A 101 -7.83 -2.23 -2.07
CA ALA A 101 -7.23 -1.65 -0.86
C ALA A 101 -8.10 -0.54 -0.24
N ARG A 102 -8.74 0.29 -1.07
CA ARG A 102 -9.70 1.32 -0.63
C ARG A 102 -10.97 0.70 -0.06
N LEU A 103 -11.52 -0.33 -0.69
CA LEU A 103 -12.70 -1.04 -0.20
C LEU A 103 -12.42 -1.73 1.15
N LEU A 104 -11.23 -2.30 1.35
CA LEU A 104 -10.87 -2.86 2.66
C LEU A 104 -10.69 -1.79 3.74
N LYS A 105 -10.34 -0.56 3.36
CA LYS A 105 -10.35 0.59 4.27
C LYS A 105 -11.77 0.98 4.65
N VAL A 106 -12.73 0.94 3.72
CA VAL A 106 -14.16 1.11 4.02
C VAL A 106 -14.63 0.06 5.01
N GLY A 107 -14.28 -1.22 4.81
CA GLY A 107 -14.67 -2.29 5.74
C GLY A 107 -14.15 -2.07 7.16
N ARG A 108 -12.93 -1.54 7.30
CA ARG A 108 -12.35 -1.22 8.62
C ARG A 108 -13.08 -0.06 9.28
N TRP A 109 -13.50 0.94 8.50
CA TRP A 109 -14.38 2.00 8.97
C TRP A 109 -15.76 1.47 9.38
N LEU A 110 -16.40 0.64 8.56
CA LEU A 110 -17.68 0.00 8.89
C LEU A 110 -17.61 -0.77 10.20
N THR A 111 -16.52 -1.50 10.44
CA THR A 111 -16.35 -2.27 11.69
C THR A 111 -16.39 -1.39 12.95
N VAL A 112 -15.93 -0.14 12.84
CA VAL A 112 -15.82 0.79 13.97
C VAL A 112 -17.09 1.65 14.09
N GLU A 113 -17.56 2.22 12.99
CA GLU A 113 -18.57 3.29 13.00
C GLU A 113 -19.96 2.81 12.61
N HIS A 114 -20.07 1.78 11.76
CA HIS A 114 -21.34 1.32 11.18
C HIS A 114 -21.36 -0.21 10.96
N PRO A 115 -21.23 -1.03 12.01
CA PRO A 115 -21.15 -2.48 11.87
C PRO A 115 -22.42 -3.09 11.26
N GLU A 116 -23.57 -2.43 11.43
CA GLU A 116 -24.85 -2.78 10.80
C GLU A 116 -24.82 -2.71 9.27
N ALA A 117 -23.91 -1.91 8.70
CA ALA A 117 -23.75 -1.74 7.26
C ALA A 117 -22.59 -2.55 6.68
N ALA A 118 -22.17 -3.61 7.37
CA ALA A 118 -21.16 -4.57 6.89
C ALA A 118 -21.60 -5.33 5.63
N ASP A 119 -22.90 -5.51 5.43
CA ASP A 119 -23.49 -5.99 4.18
C ASP A 119 -23.73 -4.80 3.24
N PRO A 120 -23.17 -4.79 2.01
CA PRO A 120 -23.50 -3.80 1.00
C PRO A 120 -25.01 -3.60 0.79
N ALA A 121 -25.83 -4.64 0.92
CA ALA A 121 -27.28 -4.52 0.76
C ALA A 121 -27.95 -3.67 1.87
N ALA A 122 -27.30 -3.54 3.04
CA ALA A 122 -27.79 -2.72 4.15
C ALA A 122 -27.39 -1.24 4.04
N TRP A 123 -26.63 -0.85 3.00
CA TRP A 123 -26.23 0.53 2.82
C TRP A 123 -27.40 1.45 2.49
N THR A 124 -27.54 2.50 3.29
CA THR A 124 -28.54 3.53 3.07
C THR A 124 -27.88 4.81 2.57
N ARG A 125 -28.71 5.78 2.11
CA ARG A 125 -28.21 7.13 1.83
C ARG A 125 -27.52 7.77 3.03
N GLN A 126 -27.97 7.45 4.25
CA GLN A 126 -27.36 7.94 5.48
C GLN A 126 -25.95 7.35 5.67
N THR A 127 -25.77 6.05 5.45
CA THR A 127 -24.44 5.40 5.49
C THR A 127 -23.50 6.01 4.46
N CYS A 128 -24.00 6.28 3.24
CA CYS A 128 -23.21 6.96 2.21
C CYS A 128 -22.78 8.37 2.63
N ALA A 129 -23.68 9.16 3.24
CA ALA A 129 -23.36 10.49 3.72
C ALA A 129 -22.34 10.45 4.87
N ALA A 130 -22.49 9.50 5.80
CA ALA A 130 -21.55 9.27 6.89
C ALA A 130 -20.17 8.88 6.35
N TRP A 131 -20.10 8.03 5.32
CA TRP A 131 -18.85 7.66 4.67
C TRP A 131 -18.15 8.88 4.04
N VAL A 132 -18.90 9.72 3.30
CA VAL A 132 -18.32 10.92 2.67
C VAL A 132 -17.81 11.90 3.73
N ALA A 133 -18.56 12.11 4.82
CA ALA A 133 -18.13 12.93 5.95
C ALA A 133 -16.88 12.37 6.62
N ALA A 134 -16.83 11.06 6.84
CA ALA A 134 -15.66 10.37 7.40
C ALA A 134 -14.44 10.54 6.50
N VAL A 135 -14.58 10.40 5.18
CA VAL A 135 -13.49 10.63 4.21
C VAL A 135 -12.98 12.07 4.27
N ASP A 136 -13.87 13.04 4.44
CA ASP A 136 -13.47 14.45 4.52
C ASP A 136 -12.68 14.76 5.80
N GLN A 137 -13.03 14.15 6.93
CA GLN A 137 -12.34 14.33 8.20
C GLN A 137 -11.15 13.39 8.39
N MET A 138 -10.89 12.51 7.42
CA MET A 138 -9.90 11.45 7.55
C MET A 138 -8.47 11.95 7.48
N ASN A 139 -7.64 11.38 8.35
CA ASN A 139 -6.21 11.57 8.37
C ASN A 139 -5.46 10.39 7.74
N VAL A 140 -4.22 10.67 7.38
CA VAL A 140 -3.23 9.69 6.96
C VAL A 140 -2.97 8.73 8.12
N GLY A 141 -3.21 7.43 7.90
CA GLY A 141 -3.09 6.39 8.93
C GLY A 141 -4.44 5.86 9.46
N ASP A 142 -5.54 6.57 9.23
CA ASP A 142 -6.85 6.09 9.69
C ASP A 142 -7.30 4.87 8.87
N TYR A 143 -7.85 3.86 9.55
CA TYR A 143 -8.44 2.66 8.97
C TYR A 143 -7.53 1.91 7.97
N VAL A 144 -6.20 2.02 8.11
CA VAL A 144 -5.21 1.25 7.34
C VAL A 144 -4.61 0.14 8.19
N GLN A 145 -4.30 -1.00 7.57
CA GLN A 145 -3.64 -2.11 8.26
C GLN A 145 -2.11 -1.99 8.27
N ARG A 146 -1.54 -1.15 7.40
CA ARG A 146 -0.09 -0.92 7.35
C ARG A 146 0.21 0.57 7.39
N THR A 147 1.04 0.94 8.36
CA THR A 147 1.55 2.30 8.56
C THR A 147 3.01 2.46 8.13
N VAL A 148 3.64 1.39 7.64
CA VAL A 148 5.04 1.41 7.15
C VAL A 148 5.18 2.44 6.02
N GLY A 149 6.09 3.40 6.21
CA GLY A 149 6.35 4.49 5.27
C GLY A 149 5.36 5.65 5.35
N VAL A 150 4.46 5.63 6.33
CA VAL A 150 3.43 6.67 6.55
C VAL A 150 3.70 7.46 7.84
N HIS A 151 4.66 7.03 8.67
CA HIS A 151 4.94 7.59 9.99
C HIS A 151 5.12 9.12 9.98
N ASP A 152 5.88 9.67 9.03
CA ASP A 152 6.16 11.11 8.97
C ASP A 152 4.92 11.97 8.68
N ARG A 153 3.88 11.36 8.09
CA ARG A 153 2.66 12.04 7.67
C ARG A 153 1.44 11.58 8.46
N ALA A 154 1.61 10.68 9.42
CA ALA A 154 0.51 10.14 10.20
C ALA A 154 -0.19 11.28 10.96
N GLY A 155 -1.53 11.31 10.91
CA GLY A 155 -2.32 12.38 11.51
C GLY A 155 -2.49 13.63 10.64
N GLU A 156 -1.77 13.77 9.52
CA GLU A 156 -2.08 14.83 8.54
C GLU A 156 -3.41 14.55 7.82
N PRO A 157 -4.18 15.59 7.46
CA PRO A 157 -5.34 15.42 6.60
C PRO A 157 -5.00 14.72 5.28
N LEU A 158 -5.91 13.86 4.80
CA LEU A 158 -5.75 13.27 3.47
C LEU A 158 -5.72 14.35 2.38
N LYS A 159 -4.82 14.17 1.40
CA LYS A 159 -4.78 15.01 0.19
C LYS A 159 -6.09 14.88 -0.59
N ALA A 160 -6.53 15.94 -1.26
CA ALA A 160 -7.75 15.98 -2.06
C ALA A 160 -7.86 14.80 -3.05
N SER A 161 -6.78 14.48 -3.76
CA SER A 161 -6.74 13.34 -4.70
C SER A 161 -6.88 11.97 -4.02
N SER A 162 -6.46 11.84 -2.76
CA SER A 162 -6.67 10.63 -1.97
C SER A 162 -8.11 10.52 -1.48
N LYS A 163 -8.71 11.65 -1.09
CA LYS A 163 -10.13 11.74 -0.72
C LYS A 163 -11.01 11.35 -1.89
N GLU A 164 -10.82 11.92 -3.08
CA GLU A 164 -11.62 11.63 -4.28
C GLU A 164 -11.62 10.14 -4.65
N GLY A 165 -10.46 9.48 -4.55
CA GLY A 165 -10.33 8.07 -4.90
C GLY A 165 -11.17 7.12 -4.02
N LEU A 166 -11.51 7.53 -2.79
CA LEU A 166 -12.25 6.71 -1.82
C LEU A 166 -13.76 6.59 -2.19
N PRO A 167 -14.54 7.68 -2.35
CA PRO A 167 -15.91 7.59 -2.85
C PRO A 167 -16.00 7.00 -4.26
N SER A 168 -15.05 7.29 -5.14
CA SER A 168 -15.04 6.73 -6.50
C SER A 168 -14.88 5.20 -6.49
N ALA A 169 -14.07 4.65 -5.57
CA ALA A 169 -13.95 3.20 -5.40
C ALA A 169 -15.26 2.56 -4.90
N VAL A 170 -15.92 3.20 -3.92
CA VAL A 170 -17.20 2.73 -3.38
C VAL A 170 -18.29 2.77 -4.45
N ARG A 171 -18.37 3.85 -5.24
CA ARG A 171 -19.33 3.99 -6.34
C ARG A 171 -19.18 2.86 -7.36
N GLY A 172 -17.96 2.62 -7.86
CA GLY A 172 -17.72 1.55 -8.83
C GLY A 172 -18.07 0.17 -8.27
N PHE A 173 -17.70 -0.10 -7.02
CA PHE A 173 -18.06 -1.34 -6.35
C PHE A 173 -19.57 -1.57 -6.27
N PHE A 174 -20.36 -0.56 -5.86
CA PHE A 174 -21.82 -0.69 -5.80
C PHE A 174 -22.46 -0.86 -7.17
N THR A 175 -21.98 -0.14 -8.19
CA THR A 175 -22.43 -0.32 -9.56
C THR A 175 -22.18 -1.75 -10.04
N ASP A 176 -20.99 -2.29 -9.81
CA ASP A 176 -20.67 -3.66 -10.21
C ASP A 176 -21.47 -4.70 -9.42
N CYS A 177 -21.75 -4.47 -8.14
CA CYS A 177 -22.57 -5.36 -7.34
C CYS A 177 -24.05 -5.39 -7.78
N GLN A 178 -24.56 -4.32 -8.37
CA GLN A 178 -25.94 -4.29 -8.92
C GLN A 178 -26.11 -5.19 -10.14
N GLU A 179 -25.03 -5.44 -10.89
CA GLU A 179 -25.01 -6.33 -12.04
C GLU A 179 -24.87 -7.81 -11.65
N TRP A 180 -24.73 -8.11 -10.35
CA TRP A 180 -24.67 -9.48 -9.86
C TRP A 180 -26.04 -9.89 -9.33
N GLU A 181 -26.80 -10.60 -10.17
CA GLU A 181 -27.99 -11.35 -9.75
C GLU A 181 -27.63 -12.47 -8.74
#